data_AF-A0A524LWF2-F1
#
_entry.id   AF-A0A524LWF2-F1
#
_cell.length_a   1.000
_cell.length_b   1.000
_cell.length_c   1.000
_cell.angle_alpha   90.00
_cell.angle_beta   90.00
_cell.angle_gamma   90.00
#
_symmetry.space_group_name_H-M   'P 1'
#
loop_
_entity.id
_entity.type
_entity.pdbx_description
1 polymer ?
#
loop_
_entity_poly.entity_id
_entity_poly.type
_entity_poly.pdbx_seq_one_letter_code
_entity_poly.pdbx_strand_id
1 'polypeptide(L)'
;MNINRLAFCLLLILIVSSLSLSSTTYSYSIISGKPTRTMISSQVDIPIEIGSNAELAQQSTAGVGTRSNPYIIEGKIISARGCVYIHDTTSSF
;
A
#
# COMPACT_ATOMS: atom_id res chain seq x y z
N MET A 1 16.11 69.61 -15.58
CA MET A 1 16.17 68.14 -15.34
C MET A 1 16.81 67.50 -16.57
N ASN A 2 17.98 66.85 -16.44
CA ASN A 2 18.73 66.33 -17.59
C ASN A 2 18.00 65.14 -18.21
N ILE A 3 17.74 65.19 -19.52
CA ILE A 3 17.07 64.12 -20.30
C ILE A 3 17.73 62.75 -20.06
N ASN A 4 19.06 62.72 -19.93
CA ASN A 4 19.81 61.50 -19.65
C ASN A 4 19.51 60.90 -18.27
N ARG A 5 19.19 61.74 -17.26
CA ARG A 5 18.77 61.27 -15.93
C ARG A 5 17.33 60.75 -15.94
N LEU A 6 16.46 61.38 -16.73
CA LEU A 6 15.08 60.92 -16.90
C LEU A 6 15.01 59.56 -17.60
N ALA A 7 15.79 59.39 -18.68
CA ALA A 7 15.87 58.13 -19.42
C ALA A 7 16.39 56.99 -18.54
N PHE A 8 17.40 57.25 -17.71
CA PHE A 8 17.93 56.26 -16.78
C PHE A 8 16.90 55.83 -15.73
N CYS A 9 16.14 56.77 -15.17
CA CYS A 9 15.07 56.44 -14.21
C CYS A 9 13.96 55.61 -14.86
N LEU A 10 13.55 55.94 -16.09
CA LEU A 10 12.52 55.18 -16.82
C LEU A 10 12.97 53.76 -17.13
N LEU A 11 14.25 53.58 -17.47
CA LEU A 11 14.83 52.27 -17.74
C LEU A 11 14.86 51.37 -16.48
N LEU A 12 15.20 51.96 -15.32
CA LEU A 12 15.14 51.25 -14.04
C LEU A 12 13.73 50.80 -13.68
N ILE A 13 12.71 51.64 -13.90
CA ILE A 13 11.31 51.29 -13.61
C ILE A 13 10.84 50.11 -14.47
N LEU A 14 11.23 50.05 -15.74
CA LEU A 14 10.93 48.94 -16.66
C LEU A 14 11.58 47.61 -16.23
N ILE A 15 12.80 47.66 -15.70
CA ILE A 15 13.49 46.46 -15.21
C ILE A 15 12.83 45.93 -13.95
N VAL A 16 12.44 46.81 -13.00
CA VAL A 16 11.77 46.36 -11.76
C VAL A 16 10.39 45.74 -12.04
N SER A 17 9.66 46.27 -13.01
CA SER A 17 8.32 45.77 -13.36
C SER A 17 8.33 44.44 -14.12
N SER A 18 9.44 44.08 -14.76
CA SER A 18 9.59 42.77 -15.44
C SER A 18 10.00 41.62 -14.51
N LEU A 19 10.41 41.88 -13.27
CA LEU A 19 10.75 40.83 -12.29
C LEU A 19 9.54 40.26 -11.53
N SER A 20 8.33 40.75 -11.78
CA SER A 20 7.11 40.26 -11.11
C SER A 20 6.47 39.10 -11.89
N LEU A 21 7.23 38.03 -12.14
CA LEU A 21 6.68 36.79 -12.71
C LEU A 21 6.29 35.86 -11.57
N SER A 22 5.02 35.93 -11.17
CA SER A 22 4.43 35.03 -10.17
C SER A 22 4.44 33.60 -10.68
N SER A 23 5.27 32.75 -10.10
CA SER A 23 5.15 31.30 -10.25
C SER A 23 3.89 30.85 -9.50
N THR A 24 2.82 30.52 -10.23
CA THR A 24 1.67 29.80 -9.69
C THR A 24 2.10 28.38 -9.35
N THR A 25 2.49 28.17 -8.10
CA THR A 25 2.74 26.84 -7.55
C THR A 25 1.40 26.10 -7.47
N TYR A 26 1.13 25.24 -8.45
CA TYR A 26 0.03 24.28 -8.36
C TYR A 26 0.37 23.24 -7.29
N SER A 27 -0.16 23.44 -6.09
CA SER A 27 -0.13 22.45 -5.02
C SER A 27 -1.12 21.34 -5.34
N TYR A 28 -0.73 20.39 -6.21
CA TYR A 28 -1.43 19.12 -6.32
C TYR A 28 -1.12 18.32 -5.06
N SER A 29 -1.94 18.47 -4.03
CA SER A 29 -1.95 17.51 -2.94
C SER A 29 -2.51 16.20 -3.51
N ILE A 30 -1.60 15.32 -3.95
CA ILE A 30 -1.93 13.91 -4.06
C ILE A 30 -2.25 13.52 -2.62
N ILE A 31 -3.54 13.43 -2.30
CA ILE A 31 -4.01 12.60 -1.22
C ILE A 31 -3.61 11.19 -1.65
N SER A 32 -2.34 10.84 -1.38
CA SER A 32 -1.88 9.47 -1.38
C SER A 32 -2.51 8.88 -0.13
N GLY A 33 -3.81 8.60 -0.24
CA GLY A 33 -4.48 7.65 0.61
C GLY A 33 -3.85 6.31 0.34
N LYS A 34 -2.61 6.09 0.81
CA LYS A 34 -2.23 4.76 1.23
C LYS A 34 -3.36 4.37 2.18
N PRO A 35 -4.14 3.33 1.89
CA PRO A 35 -5.13 2.87 2.86
C PRO A 35 -4.34 2.63 4.13
N THR A 36 -4.55 3.50 5.13
CA THR A 36 -4.00 3.29 6.46
C THR A 36 -4.89 2.20 7.03
N ARG A 37 -4.58 0.98 6.61
CA ARG A 37 -5.19 -0.22 7.14
C ARG A 37 -4.68 -0.24 8.57
N THR A 38 -5.53 0.16 9.50
CA THR A 38 -5.31 -0.04 10.92
C THR A 38 -4.98 -1.52 11.06
N MET A 39 -3.71 -1.85 11.32
CA MET A 39 -3.34 -3.22 11.62
C MET A 39 -4.02 -3.55 12.93
N ILE A 40 -5.16 -4.23 12.84
CA ILE A 40 -5.82 -4.81 14.00
C ILE A 40 -4.77 -5.76 14.58
N SER A 41 -4.44 -5.59 15.86
CA SER A 41 -3.43 -6.35 16.62
C SER A 41 -3.83 -7.81 16.86
N SER A 42 -4.41 -8.46 15.87
CA SER A 42 -4.68 -9.91 15.85
C SER A 42 -4.04 -10.54 14.62
N GLN A 43 -2.83 -10.11 14.27
CA GLN A 43 -1.98 -10.92 13.41
C GLN A 43 -1.39 -11.99 14.32
N VAL A 44 -1.82 -13.24 14.14
CA VAL A 44 -1.05 -14.36 14.67
C VAL A 44 0.29 -14.27 13.93
N ASP A 45 1.36 -13.91 14.64
CA ASP A 45 2.70 -13.74 14.06
C ASP A 45 3.27 -15.07 13.51
N ILE A 46 2.62 -16.19 13.85
CA ILE A 46 3.02 -17.54 13.48
C ILE A 46 2.07 -18.06 12.39
N PRO A 47 2.57 -18.39 11.18
CA PRO A 47 1.79 -19.04 10.13
C PRO A 47 1.17 -20.36 10.59
N ILE A 48 0.01 -20.72 10.05
CA ILE A 48 -0.56 -22.05 10.28
C ILE A 48 0.30 -23.06 9.50
N GLU A 49 0.97 -23.95 10.21
CA GLU A 49 1.76 -25.04 9.64
C GLU A 49 0.90 -26.30 9.54
N ILE A 50 0.89 -26.92 8.36
CA ILE A 50 0.15 -28.14 8.05
C ILE A 50 1.12 -29.08 7.32
N GLY A 51 1.70 -30.01 8.06
CA GLY A 51 2.63 -31.03 7.58
C GLY A 51 2.02 -32.41 7.43
N SER A 52 0.75 -32.60 7.82
CA SER A 52 0.08 -33.89 7.71
C SER A 52 -1.42 -33.77 7.46
N ASN A 53 -2.02 -34.83 6.94
CA ASN A 53 -3.48 -34.91 6.78
C ASN A 53 -4.22 -34.84 8.13
N ALA A 54 -3.58 -35.27 9.22
CA ALA A 54 -4.15 -35.18 10.56
C ALA A 54 -4.20 -33.73 11.03
N GLU A 55 -3.14 -32.95 10.80
CA GLU A 55 -3.11 -31.51 11.08
C GLU A 55 -4.10 -30.75 10.21
N LEU A 56 -4.20 -31.13 8.92
CA LEU A 56 -5.19 -30.55 8.01
C LEU A 56 -6.62 -30.80 8.50
N ALA A 57 -6.92 -32.01 8.99
CA ALA A 57 -8.22 -32.35 9.57
C ALA A 57 -8.54 -31.51 10.81
N GLN A 58 -7.56 -31.25 11.68
CA GLN A 58 -7.74 -30.42 12.88
C GLN A 58 -8.06 -28.95 12.55
N GLN A 59 -7.53 -28.44 11.43
CA GLN A 59 -7.80 -27.07 10.98
C GLN A 59 -9.09 -26.93 10.18
N SER A 60 -9.65 -28.05 9.70
CA SER A 60 -10.83 -28.05 8.85
C SER A 60 -12.11 -27.73 9.62
N THR A 61 -12.99 -26.96 8.99
CA THR A 61 -14.36 -26.70 9.45
C THR A 61 -15.35 -27.70 8.87
N ALA A 62 -15.01 -28.33 7.74
CA ALA A 62 -15.81 -29.37 7.09
C ALA A 62 -14.94 -30.27 6.20
N GLY A 63 -15.54 -31.37 5.72
CA GLY A 63 -14.89 -32.33 4.83
C GLY A 63 -14.21 -33.50 5.54
N VAL A 64 -13.74 -34.49 4.77
CA VAL A 64 -13.05 -35.70 5.31
C VAL A 64 -11.76 -36.03 4.58
N GLY A 65 -11.26 -35.12 3.74
CA GLY A 65 -9.98 -35.30 3.04
C GLY A 65 -10.00 -36.32 1.91
N THR A 66 -11.16 -36.54 1.27
CA THR A 66 -11.25 -37.37 0.06
C THR A 66 -11.48 -36.50 -1.18
N ARG A 67 -11.19 -37.03 -2.37
CA ARG A 67 -11.40 -36.31 -3.65
C ARG A 67 -12.83 -35.80 -3.83
N SER A 68 -13.83 -36.54 -3.35
CA SER A 68 -15.25 -36.16 -3.43
C SER A 68 -15.72 -35.32 -2.23
N ASN A 69 -14.93 -35.26 -1.15
CA ASN A 69 -15.25 -34.51 0.06
C ASN A 69 -13.97 -33.95 0.71
N PRO A 70 -13.34 -32.94 0.08
CA PRO A 70 -12.06 -32.38 0.52
C PRO A 70 -12.23 -31.60 1.84
N TYR A 71 -11.14 -31.42 2.58
CA TYR A 71 -11.15 -30.56 3.76
C TYR A 71 -11.40 -29.09 3.36
N ILE A 72 -12.24 -28.42 4.14
CA ILE A 72 -12.59 -27.00 3.98
C ILE A 72 -12.06 -26.24 5.19
N ILE A 73 -11.36 -25.12 4.98
CA ILE A 73 -10.86 -24.24 6.04
C ILE A 73 -11.51 -22.87 5.87
N GLU A 74 -12.28 -22.43 6.88
CA GLU A 74 -13.00 -21.15 6.86
C GLU A 74 -12.79 -20.35 8.14
N GLY A 75 -13.09 -19.04 8.07
CA GLY A 75 -13.03 -18.14 9.23
C GLY A 75 -11.62 -17.82 9.75
N LYS A 76 -10.57 -18.21 9.01
CA LYS A 76 -9.17 -17.92 9.35
C LYS A 76 -8.72 -16.59 8.74
N ILE A 77 -7.85 -15.87 9.44
CA ILE A 77 -7.27 -14.60 8.98
C ILE A 77 -5.89 -14.86 8.37
N ILE A 78 -5.70 -14.42 7.13
CA ILE A 78 -4.46 -14.53 6.34
C ILE A 78 -3.66 -13.23 6.52
N SER A 79 -2.48 -13.30 7.16
CA SER A 79 -1.57 -12.17 7.38
C SER A 79 -0.53 -12.03 6.25
N ALA A 80 -0.29 -10.82 5.75
CA ALA A 80 0.67 -10.59 4.65
C ALA A 80 2.12 -11.04 4.94
N ARG A 81 2.46 -11.40 6.19
CA ARG A 81 3.77 -11.91 6.62
C ARG A 81 3.93 -13.43 6.49
N GLY A 82 2.86 -14.16 6.17
CA GLY A 82 2.84 -15.62 6.13
C GLY A 82 1.52 -16.12 6.73
N CYS A 83 0.87 -17.08 6.07
CA CYS A 83 -0.51 -17.46 6.41
C CYS A 83 -0.69 -18.95 6.60
N VAL A 84 -0.15 -19.72 5.66
CA VAL A 84 -0.35 -21.16 5.57
C VAL A 84 0.92 -21.75 4.95
N TYR A 85 1.57 -22.67 5.65
CA TYR A 85 2.65 -23.48 5.11
C TYR A 85 2.16 -24.93 5.04
N ILE A 86 1.97 -25.44 3.83
CA ILE A 86 1.56 -26.81 3.58
C ILE A 86 2.76 -27.56 3.00
N HIS A 87 3.15 -28.65 3.63
CA HIS A 87 4.22 -29.52 3.15
C HIS A 87 3.81 -31.00 3.28
N ASP A 88 4.63 -31.90 2.75
CA ASP A 88 4.42 -33.36 2.79
C ASP A 88 3.05 -33.82 2.29
N THR A 89 2.58 -33.21 1.20
CA THR A 89 1.31 -33.57 0.56
C THR A 89 1.45 -34.89 -0.20
N THR A 90 0.82 -35.96 0.29
CA THR A 90 0.78 -37.25 -0.42
C THR A 90 -0.21 -37.17 -1.58
N SER A 91 0.29 -36.94 -2.80
CA SER A 91 -0.32 -37.07 -4.15
C SER A 91 -1.73 -36.54 -4.43
N SER A 92 -2.47 -36.01 -3.47
CA SER A 92 -3.86 -35.59 -3.67
C SER A 92 -4.19 -34.43 -2.73
N PHE A 93 -4.17 -33.24 -3.30
CA PHE A 93 -4.81 -32.03 -2.78
C PHE A 93 -6.02 -31.73 -3.66
#